data_AF-A0A0G0RJ79-F1
#
_entry.id   AF-A0A0G0RJ79-F1
#
_cell.length_a   1.000
_cell.length_b   1.000
_cell.length_c   1.000
_cell.angle_alpha   90.00
_cell.angle_beta   90.00
_cell.angle_gamma   90.00
#
_symmetry.space_group_name_H-M   'P 1'
#
loop_
_entity.id
_entity.type
_entity.pdbx_description
1 polymer ?
#
loop_
_entity_poly.entity_id
_entity_poly.type
_entity_poly.pdbx_seq_one_letter_code
_entity_poly.pdbx_strand_id
1 'polypeptide(L)'
;MISPNTIFFSLIGGILPALFWLYFWLKEDKLKPEPRSLIMLSFFGGMIAVIAALFAEKTVKYLVASNVILVAVYAPIIEELFKFSAAYFLVLRKKEDDEPIDPIIYLISSALGFAALENTLFLMSPLAENNIMTSLITGNLRFIGAALLHVVASVSIGIFIGFSFYKSKLFKFFMAIIGLVVAITLHSFFNFFIMKGADENILTVFAGLWVAVIFLILILEKVKKVKKTDK
;
A
#
# COMPACT_ATOMS: atom_id res chain seq x y z
N MET A 1 -9.84 -14.53 25.74
CA MET A 1 -9.05 -15.36 24.81
C MET A 1 -9.58 -15.13 23.40
N ILE A 2 -8.71 -14.96 22.40
CA ILE A 2 -9.14 -14.78 21.01
C ILE A 2 -9.75 -16.11 20.53
N SER A 3 -10.98 -16.09 20.03
CA SER A 3 -11.65 -17.30 19.57
C SER A 3 -11.11 -17.76 18.20
N PRO A 4 -11.14 -19.06 17.87
CA PRO A 4 -10.80 -19.54 16.53
C PRO A 4 -11.62 -18.85 15.42
N ASN A 5 -12.88 -18.55 15.70
CA ASN A 5 -13.76 -17.81 14.78
C ASN A 5 -13.25 -16.40 14.53
N THR A 6 -12.78 -15.69 15.57
CA THR A 6 -12.18 -14.36 15.45
C THR A 6 -10.98 -14.41 14.51
N ILE A 7 -10.05 -15.34 14.70
CA ILE A 7 -8.87 -15.50 13.84
C ILE A 7 -9.30 -15.76 12.39
N PHE A 8 -10.24 -16.68 12.18
CA PHE A 8 -10.75 -17.04 10.86
C PHE A 8 -11.37 -15.84 10.12
N PHE A 9 -12.28 -15.11 10.77
CA PHE A 9 -12.94 -13.96 10.16
C PHE A 9 -11.98 -12.78 9.92
N SER A 10 -11.03 -12.53 10.83
CA SER A 10 -9.97 -11.53 10.62
C SER A 10 -9.12 -11.85 9.39
N LEU A 11 -8.70 -13.12 9.24
CA LEU A 11 -7.90 -13.56 8.08
C LEU A 11 -8.66 -13.40 6.77
N ILE A 12 -9.92 -13.85 6.73
CA ILE A 12 -10.76 -13.69 5.53
C ILE A 12 -10.97 -12.21 5.22
N GLY A 13 -11.31 -11.41 6.23
CA GLY A 13 -11.54 -9.98 6.09
C GLY A 13 -10.34 -9.27 5.51
N GLY A 14 -9.13 -9.55 6.01
CA GLY A 14 -7.89 -8.91 5.51
C GLY A 14 -7.44 -9.42 4.15
N ILE A 15 -7.36 -10.75 3.97
CA ILE A 15 -6.72 -11.36 2.81
C ILE A 15 -7.60 -11.33 1.57
N LEU A 16 -8.91 -11.63 1.70
CA LEU A 16 -9.77 -11.81 0.53
C LEU A 16 -9.92 -10.52 -0.31
N PRO A 17 -10.15 -9.33 0.28
CA PRO A 17 -10.19 -8.08 -0.48
C PRO A 17 -8.85 -7.73 -1.11
N ALA A 18 -7.73 -7.99 -0.42
CA ALA A 18 -6.40 -7.76 -0.96
C ALA A 18 -6.12 -8.63 -2.19
N LEU A 19 -6.53 -9.90 -2.16
CA LEU A 19 -6.42 -10.81 -3.30
C LEU A 19 -7.34 -10.40 -4.46
N PHE A 20 -8.55 -9.91 -4.16
CA PHE A 20 -9.44 -9.36 -5.19
C PHE A 20 -8.81 -8.18 -5.92
N TRP A 21 -8.24 -7.22 -5.17
CA TRP A 21 -7.52 -6.10 -5.76
C TRP A 21 -6.25 -6.53 -6.49
N LEU A 22 -5.52 -7.52 -5.98
CA LEU A 22 -4.33 -8.05 -6.65
C LEU A 22 -4.71 -8.60 -8.02
N TYR A 23 -5.76 -9.41 -8.07
CA TYR A 23 -6.29 -9.93 -9.33
C TYR A 23 -6.72 -8.81 -10.29
N PHE A 24 -7.34 -7.74 -9.80
CA PHE A 24 -7.70 -6.58 -10.63
C PHE A 24 -6.45 -5.91 -11.22
N TRP A 25 -5.45 -5.57 -10.41
CA TRP A 25 -4.26 -4.84 -10.86
C TRP A 25 -3.30 -5.66 -11.72
N LEU A 26 -3.24 -6.99 -11.54
CA LEU A 26 -2.48 -7.86 -12.43
C LEU A 26 -3.03 -7.86 -13.88
N LYS A 27 -4.27 -7.40 -14.09
CA LYS A 27 -4.81 -7.17 -15.45
C LYS A 27 -4.28 -5.90 -16.09
N GLU A 28 -3.52 -5.05 -15.40
CA GLU A 28 -2.87 -3.92 -16.04
C GLU A 28 -1.64 -4.34 -16.84
N ASP A 29 -1.02 -5.45 -16.46
CA ASP A 29 0.12 -6.05 -17.14
C ASP A 29 -0.29 -7.32 -17.91
N LYS A 30 -1.04 -7.13 -19.01
CA LYS A 30 -1.52 -8.24 -19.86
C LYS A 30 -0.53 -8.67 -20.93
N LEU A 31 0.36 -7.77 -21.35
CA LEU A 31 1.21 -8.00 -22.52
C LEU A 31 2.36 -8.94 -22.16
N LYS A 32 2.97 -8.75 -20.99
CA LYS A 32 4.04 -9.61 -20.50
C LYS A 32 3.94 -9.80 -18.98
N PRO A 33 2.97 -10.62 -18.53
CA PRO A 33 2.70 -10.77 -17.11
C PRO A 33 3.92 -11.26 -16.31
N GLU A 34 4.19 -10.59 -15.19
CA GLU A 34 5.26 -10.99 -14.27
C GLU A 34 5.09 -12.42 -13.69
N PRO A 35 6.19 -13.15 -13.40
CA PRO A 35 6.10 -14.49 -12.84
C PRO A 35 5.36 -14.53 -11.51
N ARG A 36 4.38 -15.45 -11.39
CA ARG A 36 3.56 -15.59 -10.18
C ARG A 36 4.38 -15.75 -8.90
N SER A 37 5.55 -16.41 -8.97
CA SER A 37 6.44 -16.56 -7.82
C SER A 37 6.98 -15.22 -7.31
N LEU A 38 7.27 -14.28 -8.21
CA LEU A 38 7.76 -12.95 -7.84
C LEU A 38 6.62 -12.05 -7.35
N ILE A 39 5.42 -12.18 -7.91
CA ILE A 39 4.21 -11.54 -7.37
C ILE A 39 3.95 -12.01 -5.93
N MET A 40 3.97 -13.31 -5.68
CA MET A 40 3.80 -13.87 -4.34
C MET A 40 4.93 -13.45 -3.41
N LEU A 41 6.19 -13.42 -3.89
CA LEU A 41 7.32 -12.94 -3.10
C LEU A 41 7.14 -11.48 -2.69
N SER A 42 6.68 -10.61 -3.59
CA SER A 42 6.38 -9.22 -3.28
C SER A 42 5.23 -9.10 -2.27
N PHE A 43 4.14 -9.85 -2.47
CA PHE A 43 3.00 -9.88 -1.56
C PHE A 43 3.40 -10.31 -0.14
N PHE A 44 4.09 -11.43 0.00
CA PHE A 44 4.57 -11.87 1.32
C PHE A 44 5.63 -10.93 1.91
N GLY A 45 6.46 -10.30 1.07
CA GLY A 45 7.36 -9.24 1.47
C GLY A 45 6.63 -8.07 2.13
N GLY A 46 5.51 -7.65 1.53
CA GLY A 46 4.60 -6.64 2.08
C GLY A 46 4.02 -7.04 3.44
N MET A 47 3.54 -8.30 3.57
CA MET A 47 3.07 -8.82 4.86
C MET A 47 4.15 -8.76 5.94
N ILE A 48 5.38 -9.21 5.63
CA ILE A 48 6.49 -9.17 6.58
C ILE A 48 6.84 -7.73 6.96
N ALA A 49 6.73 -6.78 6.02
CA ALA A 49 6.98 -5.36 6.27
C ALA A 49 6.05 -4.77 7.35
N VAL A 50 4.82 -5.25 7.50
CA VAL A 50 3.90 -4.84 8.59
C VAL A 50 4.50 -5.15 9.96
N ILE A 51 5.10 -6.32 10.13
CA ILE A 51 5.68 -6.74 11.42
C ILE A 51 6.82 -5.79 11.81
N ALA A 52 7.67 -5.43 10.84
CA ALA A 52 8.75 -4.48 11.06
C ALA A 52 8.24 -3.05 11.33
N ALA A 53 7.23 -2.60 10.57
CA ALA A 53 6.61 -1.30 10.73
C ALA A 53 5.98 -1.14 12.13
N LEU A 54 5.18 -2.12 12.58
CA LEU A 54 4.56 -2.11 13.91
C LEU A 54 5.58 -2.03 15.05
N PHE A 55 6.73 -2.72 14.92
CA PHE A 55 7.80 -2.64 15.90
C PHE A 55 8.44 -1.24 15.94
N ALA A 56 8.71 -0.67 14.76
CA ALA A 56 9.27 0.67 14.64
C ALA A 56 8.30 1.75 15.15
N GLU A 57 7.03 1.69 14.77
CA GLU A 57 5.97 2.59 15.25
C GLU A 57 5.82 2.53 16.76
N LYS A 58 5.82 1.34 17.35
CA LYS A 58 5.76 1.17 18.82
C LYS A 58 6.95 1.85 19.51
N THR A 59 8.13 1.75 18.92
CA THR A 59 9.35 2.39 19.43
C THR A 59 9.25 3.91 19.35
N VAL A 60 8.83 4.45 18.21
CA VAL A 60 8.66 5.90 18.02
C VAL A 60 7.56 6.46 18.93
N LYS A 61 6.45 5.73 19.09
CA LYS A 61 5.35 6.10 19.99
C LYS A 61 5.81 6.29 21.44
N TYR A 62 6.76 5.48 21.91
CA TYR A 62 7.34 5.61 23.25
C TYR A 62 8.16 6.91 23.41
N LEU A 63 8.78 7.40 22.32
CA LEU A 63 9.68 8.55 22.34
C LEU A 63 8.96 9.90 22.18
N VAL A 64 7.91 9.97 21.36
CA VAL A 64 7.31 11.25 20.91
C VAL A 64 5.98 11.60 21.60
N ALA A 65 5.54 10.77 22.57
CA ALA A 65 4.23 10.84 23.22
C ALA A 65 3.04 10.68 22.25
N SER A 66 1.88 10.28 22.77
CA SER A 66 0.71 9.94 21.96
C SER A 66 -0.10 11.17 21.53
N ASN A 67 0.43 11.94 20.58
CA ASN A 67 -0.35 12.96 19.87
C ASN A 67 -0.88 12.41 18.54
N VAL A 68 -2.19 12.51 18.33
CA VAL A 68 -2.91 12.06 17.12
C VAL A 68 -2.30 12.63 15.83
N ILE A 69 -1.92 13.90 15.82
CA ILE A 69 -1.32 14.55 14.65
C ILE A 69 0.05 13.96 14.34
N LEU A 70 0.84 13.67 15.38
CA LEU A 70 2.16 13.06 15.22
C LEU A 70 2.03 11.64 14.67
N VAL A 71 1.06 10.85 15.16
CA VAL A 71 0.74 9.50 14.64
C VAL A 71 0.43 9.54 13.15
N ALA A 72 -0.39 10.50 12.71
CA ALA A 72 -0.75 10.67 11.30
C ALA A 72 0.45 10.99 10.39
N VAL A 73 1.60 11.37 10.94
CA VAL A 73 2.82 11.71 10.19
C VAL A 73 3.85 10.60 10.29
N TYR A 74 4.21 10.14 11.50
CA TYR A 74 5.30 9.17 11.65
C TYR A 74 4.92 7.77 11.18
N ALA A 75 3.66 7.33 11.34
CA ALA A 75 3.28 5.98 10.96
C ALA A 75 3.37 5.79 9.42
N PRO A 76 2.79 6.66 8.57
CA PRO A 76 2.97 6.57 7.12
C PRO A 76 4.43 6.60 6.65
N ILE A 77 5.29 7.39 7.31
CA ILE A 77 6.73 7.41 7.00
C ILE A 77 7.32 6.01 7.17
N ILE A 78 7.05 5.39 8.32
CA ILE A 78 7.58 4.07 8.67
C ILE A 78 7.02 3.00 7.74
N GLU A 79 5.70 2.97 7.56
CA GLU A 79 5.01 1.97 6.75
C GLU A 79 5.47 1.99 5.29
N GLU A 80 5.50 3.17 4.64
CA GLU A 80 5.94 3.28 3.25
C GLU A 80 7.43 2.96 3.08
N LEU A 81 8.27 3.34 4.05
CA LEU A 81 9.70 2.99 4.02
C LEU A 81 9.92 1.48 4.07
N PHE A 82 9.27 0.77 5.00
CA PHE A 82 9.43 -0.69 5.13
C PHE A 82 8.85 -1.43 3.93
N LYS A 83 7.67 -1.03 3.47
CA LYS A 83 6.98 -1.63 2.33
C LYS A 83 7.76 -1.45 1.02
N PHE A 84 8.25 -0.23 0.75
CA PHE A 84 9.11 0.05 -0.39
C PHE A 84 10.41 -0.73 -0.30
N SER A 85 11.05 -0.75 0.89
CA SER A 85 12.30 -1.50 1.10
C SER A 85 12.12 -2.99 0.83
N ALA A 86 11.03 -3.60 1.31
CA ALA A 86 10.71 -4.99 1.05
C ALA A 86 10.62 -5.26 -0.47
N ALA A 87 9.83 -4.48 -1.20
CA ALA A 87 9.72 -4.63 -2.66
C ALA A 87 11.08 -4.40 -3.37
N TYR A 88 11.82 -3.38 -2.96
CA TYR A 88 13.11 -3.02 -3.56
C TYR A 88 14.13 -4.16 -3.46
N PHE A 89 14.28 -4.76 -2.28
CA PHE A 89 15.27 -5.82 -2.08
C PHE A 89 14.82 -7.19 -2.63
N LEU A 90 13.51 -7.47 -2.64
CA LEU A 90 13.00 -8.78 -3.05
C LEU A 90 12.77 -8.91 -4.56
N VAL A 91 12.23 -7.86 -5.21
CA VAL A 91 11.71 -7.96 -6.58
C VAL A 91 12.23 -6.89 -7.56
N LEU A 92 12.38 -5.61 -7.16
CA LEU A 92 12.80 -4.54 -8.09
C LEU A 92 14.28 -4.58 -8.52
N ARG A 93 15.02 -5.61 -8.10
CA ARG A 93 16.41 -5.88 -8.50
C ARG A 93 16.53 -7.15 -9.31
N LYS A 94 15.41 -7.82 -9.57
CA LYS A 94 15.34 -9.05 -10.35
C LYS A 94 15.43 -8.69 -11.83
N LYS A 95 15.85 -9.66 -12.65
CA LYS A 95 16.04 -9.46 -14.09
C LYS A 95 14.69 -9.40 -14.83
N GLU A 96 13.65 -9.90 -14.18
CA GLU A 96 12.27 -9.93 -14.62
C GLU A 96 11.63 -8.54 -14.58
N ASP A 97 12.12 -7.61 -13.74
CA ASP A 97 11.78 -6.18 -13.80
C ASP A 97 12.45 -5.53 -15.03
N ASP A 98 11.81 -5.67 -16.19
CA ASP A 98 12.37 -5.32 -17.50
C ASP A 98 11.49 -4.42 -18.39
N GLU A 99 10.28 -4.10 -17.93
CA GLU A 99 9.37 -3.10 -18.50
C GLU A 99 9.00 -1.98 -17.50
N PRO A 100 8.70 -0.75 -17.98
CA PRO A 100 8.37 0.39 -17.12
C PRO A 100 7.16 0.17 -16.19
N ILE A 101 6.29 -0.80 -16.48
CA ILE A 101 5.11 -1.12 -15.68
C ILE A 101 5.44 -2.06 -14.51
N ASP A 102 6.46 -2.91 -14.63
CA ASP A 102 6.75 -3.97 -13.66
C ASP A 102 7.02 -3.43 -12.25
N PRO A 103 7.76 -2.30 -12.06
CA PRO A 103 7.93 -1.72 -10.74
C PRO A 103 6.59 -1.37 -10.08
N ILE A 104 5.61 -0.92 -10.87
CA ILE A 104 4.26 -0.60 -10.38
C ILE A 104 3.56 -1.88 -9.94
N ILE A 105 3.59 -2.94 -10.74
CA ILE A 105 2.95 -4.23 -10.41
C ILE A 105 3.56 -4.84 -9.14
N TYR A 106 4.88 -4.80 -9.02
CA TYR A 106 5.59 -5.28 -7.83
C TYR A 106 5.24 -4.47 -6.59
N LEU A 107 5.19 -3.14 -6.69
CA LEU A 107 4.85 -2.26 -5.58
C LEU A 107 3.38 -2.39 -5.17
N ILE A 108 2.46 -2.56 -6.12
CA ILE A 108 1.05 -2.89 -5.84
C ILE A 108 0.97 -4.22 -5.08
N SER A 109 1.71 -5.23 -5.52
CA SER A 109 1.70 -6.55 -4.88
C SER A 109 2.18 -6.47 -3.42
N SER A 110 3.26 -5.72 -3.17
CA SER A 110 3.75 -5.44 -1.81
C SER A 110 2.72 -4.66 -0.99
N ALA A 111 2.11 -3.63 -1.55
CA ALA A 111 1.07 -2.84 -0.89
C ALA A 111 -0.16 -3.66 -0.48
N LEU A 112 -0.59 -4.57 -1.35
CA LEU A 112 -1.74 -5.43 -1.06
C LEU A 112 -1.41 -6.50 -0.02
N GLY A 113 -0.17 -7.02 -0.04
CA GLY A 113 0.32 -7.90 1.04
C GLY A 113 0.39 -7.17 2.39
N PHE A 114 0.89 -5.94 2.39
CA PHE A 114 0.92 -5.07 3.57
C PHE A 114 -0.50 -4.85 4.11
N ALA A 115 -1.41 -4.39 3.23
CA ALA A 115 -2.81 -4.18 3.55
C ALA A 115 -3.47 -5.46 4.06
N ALA A 116 -3.19 -6.63 3.48
CA ALA A 116 -3.79 -7.89 3.90
C ALA A 116 -3.49 -8.24 5.36
N LEU A 117 -2.22 -8.15 5.78
CA LEU A 117 -1.83 -8.47 7.14
C LEU A 117 -2.26 -7.37 8.12
N GLU A 118 -2.06 -6.10 7.76
CA GLU A 118 -2.49 -4.98 8.60
C GLU A 118 -3.99 -5.05 8.88
N ASN A 119 -4.81 -5.21 7.85
CA ASN A 119 -6.25 -5.33 7.98
C ASN A 119 -6.66 -6.55 8.81
N THR A 120 -5.97 -7.67 8.66
CA THR A 120 -6.19 -8.85 9.51
C THR A 120 -5.98 -8.50 10.98
N LEU A 121 -4.88 -7.83 11.32
CA LEU A 121 -4.55 -7.44 12.69
C LEU A 121 -5.54 -6.40 13.24
N PHE A 122 -5.94 -5.42 12.44
CA PHE A 122 -6.94 -4.41 12.81
C PHE A 122 -8.31 -5.02 13.13
N LEU A 123 -8.71 -6.08 12.42
CA LEU A 123 -9.99 -6.75 12.66
C LEU A 123 -10.01 -7.64 13.91
N MET A 124 -8.84 -8.03 14.46
CA MET A 124 -8.80 -8.99 15.58
C MET A 124 -9.45 -8.46 16.85
N SER A 125 -9.15 -7.22 17.28
CA SER A 125 -9.69 -6.67 18.54
C SER A 125 -11.21 -6.46 18.49
N PRO A 126 -11.77 -5.78 17.48
CA PRO A 126 -13.22 -5.54 17.44
C PRO A 126 -14.05 -6.82 17.33
N LEU A 127 -13.56 -7.83 16.59
CA LEU A 127 -14.21 -9.13 16.47
C LEU A 127 -14.10 -9.98 17.75
N ALA A 128 -13.03 -9.81 18.54
CA ALA A 128 -12.91 -10.47 19.83
C ALA A 128 -13.91 -9.92 20.88
N GLU A 129 -14.30 -8.66 20.74
CA GLU A 129 -15.23 -7.96 21.63
C GLU A 129 -16.72 -8.17 21.26
N ASN A 130 -17.03 -9.07 20.30
CA ASN A 130 -18.38 -9.29 19.75
C ASN A 130 -19.08 -8.04 19.19
N ASN A 131 -18.33 -6.96 18.93
CA ASN A 131 -18.83 -5.72 18.31
C ASN A 131 -18.94 -5.85 16.79
N ILE A 132 -19.50 -6.96 16.30
CA ILE A 132 -19.53 -7.31 14.88
C ILE A 132 -20.29 -6.23 14.08
N MET A 133 -21.45 -5.77 14.55
CA MET A 133 -22.25 -4.77 13.84
C MET A 133 -21.54 -3.41 13.74
N THR A 134 -20.96 -2.94 14.84
CA THR A 134 -20.21 -1.67 14.88
C THR A 134 -18.93 -1.75 14.05
N SER A 135 -18.20 -2.87 14.18
CA SER A 135 -16.97 -3.13 13.42
C SER A 135 -17.22 -3.33 11.92
N LEU A 136 -18.41 -3.79 11.52
CA LEU A 136 -18.79 -3.89 10.12
C LEU A 136 -19.26 -2.54 9.56
N ILE A 137 -19.97 -1.71 10.32
CA ILE A 137 -20.52 -0.45 9.79
C ILE A 137 -19.45 0.65 9.70
N THR A 138 -18.70 0.93 10.77
CA THR A 138 -17.64 1.96 10.77
C THR A 138 -16.29 1.42 10.30
N GLY A 139 -16.05 0.12 10.50
CA GLY A 139 -14.84 -0.54 10.01
C GLY A 139 -14.81 -0.66 8.50
N ASN A 140 -15.90 -1.05 7.80
CA ASN A 140 -15.86 -1.34 6.36
C ASN A 140 -15.35 -0.18 5.50
N LEU A 141 -15.76 1.07 5.78
CA LEU A 141 -15.27 2.20 5.01
C LEU A 141 -13.78 2.38 5.27
N ARG A 142 -13.36 2.64 6.52
CA ARG A 142 -11.96 2.86 6.89
C ARG A 142 -11.03 1.73 6.40
N PHE A 143 -11.53 0.50 6.45
CA PHE A 143 -10.87 -0.73 6.05
C PHE A 143 -10.67 -0.87 4.53
N ILE A 144 -11.72 -0.62 3.73
CA ILE A 144 -11.61 -0.61 2.26
C ILE A 144 -10.71 0.54 1.81
N GLY A 145 -10.77 1.67 2.52
CA GLY A 145 -9.93 2.84 2.24
C GLY A 145 -8.47 2.61 2.51
N ALA A 146 -8.14 1.90 3.60
CA ALA A 146 -6.77 1.57 3.94
C ALA A 146 -6.09 0.74 2.83
N ALA A 147 -6.77 -0.31 2.32
CA ALA A 147 -6.21 -1.12 1.24
C ALA A 147 -5.98 -0.31 -0.05
N LEU A 148 -6.96 0.51 -0.44
CA LEU A 148 -6.83 1.39 -1.61
C LEU A 148 -5.75 2.46 -1.41
N LEU A 149 -5.59 2.98 -0.20
CA LEU A 149 -4.55 3.96 0.13
C LEU A 149 -3.16 3.38 -0.04
N HIS A 150 -2.91 2.18 0.50
CA HIS A 150 -1.62 1.49 0.34
C HIS A 150 -1.26 1.32 -1.13
N VAL A 151 -2.25 0.95 -1.96
CA VAL A 151 -2.09 0.85 -3.41
C VAL A 151 -1.78 2.22 -4.02
N VAL A 152 -2.57 3.25 -3.75
CA VAL A 152 -2.38 4.61 -4.28
C VAL A 152 -0.99 5.15 -3.93
N ALA A 153 -0.57 4.99 -2.68
CA ALA A 153 0.75 5.40 -2.21
C ALA A 153 1.85 4.64 -2.96
N SER A 154 1.79 3.31 -3.03
CA SER A 154 2.83 2.49 -3.68
C SER A 154 2.87 2.65 -5.21
N VAL A 155 1.72 2.82 -5.86
CA VAL A 155 1.64 3.14 -7.29
C VAL A 155 2.29 4.49 -7.57
N SER A 156 2.14 5.48 -6.69
CA SER A 156 2.80 6.77 -6.87
C SER A 156 4.32 6.61 -6.93
N ILE A 157 4.92 5.78 -6.06
CA ILE A 157 6.35 5.43 -6.12
C ILE A 157 6.68 4.75 -7.46
N GLY A 158 5.89 3.75 -7.84
CA GLY A 158 6.07 3.00 -9.08
C GLY A 158 6.01 3.87 -10.33
N ILE A 159 5.16 4.90 -10.37
CA ILE A 159 5.06 5.84 -11.48
C ILE A 159 6.38 6.61 -11.69
N PHE A 160 6.99 7.13 -10.62
CA PHE A 160 8.27 7.82 -10.73
C PHE A 160 9.39 6.88 -11.17
N ILE A 161 9.39 5.63 -10.69
CA ILE A 161 10.35 4.60 -11.13
C ILE A 161 10.11 4.25 -12.61
N GLY A 162 8.86 4.03 -13.01
CA GLY A 162 8.47 3.69 -14.38
C GLY A 162 8.83 4.78 -15.39
N PHE A 163 8.58 6.06 -15.09
CA PHE A 163 9.01 7.15 -15.98
C PHE A 163 10.53 7.30 -16.08
N SER A 164 11.26 6.87 -15.06
CA SER A 164 12.72 6.87 -15.04
C SER A 164 13.35 5.56 -15.50
N PHE A 165 12.56 4.59 -15.96
CA PHE A 165 12.99 3.21 -16.18
C PHE A 165 14.18 3.05 -17.14
N TYR A 166 14.30 3.90 -18.16
CA TYR A 166 15.45 3.89 -19.09
C TYR A 166 16.50 4.98 -18.83
N LYS A 167 16.43 5.66 -17.68
CA LYS A 167 17.37 6.73 -17.30
C LYS A 167 18.55 6.16 -16.49
N SER A 168 19.54 7.03 -16.20
CA SER A 168 20.72 6.65 -15.42
C SER A 168 20.34 6.18 -14.00
N LYS A 169 21.19 5.34 -13.40
CA LYS A 169 20.96 4.82 -12.03
C LYS A 169 20.75 5.94 -11.00
N LEU A 170 21.51 7.02 -11.12
CA LEU A 170 21.37 8.19 -10.23
C LEU A 170 20.03 8.89 -10.41
N PHE A 171 19.55 9.05 -11.64
CA PHE A 171 18.24 9.65 -11.91
C PHE A 171 17.10 8.78 -11.38
N LYS A 172 17.18 7.46 -11.58
CA LYS A 172 16.22 6.49 -11.00
C LYS A 172 16.17 6.59 -9.48
N PHE A 173 17.32 6.69 -8.82
CA PHE A 173 17.41 6.83 -7.37
C PHE A 173 16.69 8.09 -6.87
N PHE A 174 16.93 9.25 -7.49
CA PHE A 174 16.23 10.48 -7.13
C PHE A 174 14.72 10.39 -7.39
N MET A 175 14.30 9.77 -8.48
CA MET A 175 12.88 9.57 -8.79
C MET A 175 12.20 8.63 -7.79
N ALA A 176 12.88 7.58 -7.33
CA ALA A 176 12.37 6.72 -6.27
C ALA A 176 12.20 7.49 -4.94
N ILE A 177 13.14 8.36 -4.58
CA ILE A 177 13.01 9.23 -3.39
C ILE A 177 11.82 10.18 -3.52
N ILE A 178 11.67 10.85 -4.66
CA ILE A 178 10.54 11.75 -4.90
C ILE A 178 9.22 10.98 -4.80
N GLY A 179 9.15 9.80 -5.43
CA GLY A 179 7.97 8.94 -5.36
C GLY A 179 7.65 8.52 -3.93
N LEU A 180 8.64 8.15 -3.14
CA LEU A 180 8.46 7.81 -1.73
C LEU A 180 7.97 9.02 -0.90
N VAL A 181 8.51 10.22 -1.12
CA VAL A 181 8.02 11.44 -0.46
C VAL A 181 6.56 11.73 -0.82
N VAL A 182 6.19 11.55 -2.09
CA VAL A 182 4.79 11.69 -2.55
C VAL A 182 3.90 10.65 -1.88
N ALA A 183 4.32 9.39 -1.83
CA ALA A 183 3.58 8.31 -1.18
C ALA A 183 3.32 8.58 0.30
N ILE A 184 4.37 8.94 1.05
CA ILE A 184 4.29 9.31 2.46
C ILE A 184 3.34 10.49 2.66
N THR A 185 3.42 11.49 1.78
CA THR A 185 2.58 12.68 1.85
C THR A 185 1.11 12.31 1.64
N LEU A 186 0.79 11.56 0.57
CA LEU A 186 -0.57 11.10 0.27
C LEU A 186 -1.15 10.27 1.43
N HIS A 187 -0.36 9.34 1.97
CA HIS A 187 -0.75 8.51 3.09
C HIS A 187 -0.99 9.36 4.35
N SER A 188 -0.07 10.25 4.70
CA SER A 188 -0.23 11.16 5.85
C SER A 188 -1.46 12.05 5.73
N PHE A 189 -1.73 12.60 4.54
CA PHE A 189 -2.94 13.40 4.30
C PHE A 189 -4.21 12.57 4.51
N PHE A 190 -4.26 11.35 3.95
CA PHE A 190 -5.41 10.47 4.14
C PHE A 190 -5.62 10.13 5.62
N ASN A 191 -4.57 9.73 6.33
CA ASN A 191 -4.64 9.42 7.76
C ASN A 191 -5.11 10.64 8.56
N PHE A 192 -4.56 11.83 8.29
CA PHE A 192 -4.98 13.06 8.92
C PHE A 192 -6.48 13.35 8.73
N PHE A 193 -7.00 13.26 7.50
CA PHE A 193 -8.41 13.53 7.22
C PHE A 193 -9.35 12.48 7.82
N ILE A 194 -8.96 11.21 7.78
CA ILE A 194 -9.73 10.11 8.39
C ILE A 194 -9.72 10.20 9.93
N MET A 195 -8.64 10.70 10.55
CA MET A 195 -8.55 10.85 12.01
C MET A 195 -9.27 12.10 12.51
N LYS A 196 -9.24 13.21 11.74
CA LYS A 196 -9.92 14.46 12.10
C LYS A 196 -11.42 14.45 11.77
N GLY A 197 -11.81 13.78 10.70
CA GLY A 197 -13.17 13.78 10.16
C GLY A 197 -14.08 12.68 10.73
N ALA A 198 -14.02 12.42 12.04
CA ALA A 198 -14.87 11.42 12.70
C ALA A 198 -16.34 11.61 12.26
N ASP A 199 -16.82 10.62 11.51
CA ASP A 199 -18.17 10.40 10.99
C ASP A 199 -18.70 11.32 9.86
N GLU A 200 -18.50 12.64 9.86
CA GLU A 200 -19.18 13.52 8.89
C GLU A 200 -18.51 13.59 7.50
N ASN A 201 -17.20 13.37 7.41
CA ASN A 201 -16.43 13.61 6.16
C ASN A 201 -15.89 12.34 5.49
N ILE A 202 -16.24 11.15 6.00
CA ILE A 202 -15.66 9.90 5.51
C ILE A 202 -15.90 9.74 4.00
N LEU A 203 -17.14 9.91 3.53
CA LEU A 203 -17.48 9.77 2.11
C LEU A 203 -16.69 10.71 1.20
N THR A 204 -16.42 11.94 1.64
CA THR A 204 -15.63 12.92 0.90
C THR A 204 -14.18 12.48 0.76
N VAL A 205 -13.58 11.97 1.85
CA VAL A 205 -12.21 11.43 1.82
C VAL A 205 -12.12 10.20 0.91
N PHE A 206 -13.13 9.33 0.95
CA PHE A 206 -13.25 8.18 0.05
C PHE A 206 -13.38 8.59 -1.42
N ALA A 207 -14.23 9.58 -1.71
CA ALA A 207 -14.37 10.11 -3.07
C ALA A 207 -13.03 10.67 -3.58
N GLY A 208 -12.29 11.40 -2.74
CA GLY A 208 -10.94 11.87 -3.06
C GLY A 208 -9.96 10.74 -3.36
N LEU A 209 -10.01 9.65 -2.58
CA LEU A 209 -9.18 8.47 -2.83
C LEU A 209 -9.51 7.80 -4.17
N TRP A 210 -10.80 7.67 -4.51
CA TRP A 210 -11.23 7.13 -5.81
C TRP A 210 -10.80 8.01 -6.98
N VAL A 211 -10.88 9.33 -6.84
CA VAL A 211 -10.35 10.27 -7.84
C VAL A 211 -8.84 10.05 -8.03
N ALA A 212 -8.10 9.86 -6.93
CA ALA A 212 -6.67 9.53 -7.00
C ALA A 212 -6.42 8.20 -7.73
N VAL A 213 -7.19 7.14 -7.45
CA VAL A 213 -7.09 5.85 -8.16
C VAL A 213 -7.31 6.04 -9.66
N ILE A 214 -8.37 6.73 -10.08
CA ILE A 214 -8.67 6.99 -11.49
C ILE A 214 -7.51 7.76 -12.15
N PHE A 215 -7.02 8.81 -11.48
CA PHE A 215 -5.90 9.60 -11.98
C PHE A 215 -4.62 8.77 -12.14
N LEU A 216 -4.32 7.87 -11.19
CA LEU A 216 -3.18 6.98 -11.27
C LEU A 216 -3.31 5.97 -12.40
N ILE A 217 -4.49 5.39 -12.64
CA ILE A 217 -4.74 4.52 -13.79
C ILE A 217 -4.45 5.26 -15.10
N LEU A 218 -4.89 6.51 -15.23
CA LEU A 218 -4.62 7.34 -16.42
C LEU A 218 -3.12 7.62 -16.60
N ILE A 219 -2.36 7.80 -15.51
CA ILE A 219 -0.91 7.96 -15.58
C ILE A 219 -0.21 6.64 -15.92
N LEU A 220 -0.70 5.52 -15.39
CA LEU A 220 -0.17 4.19 -15.65
C LEU A 220 -0.20 3.89 -17.16
N GLU A 221 -1.26 4.29 -17.87
CA GLU A 221 -1.32 4.23 -19.34
C GLU A 221 -0.25 5.04 -20.06
N LYS A 222 0.28 6.11 -19.44
CA LYS A 222 1.42 6.86 -19.95
C LYS A 222 2.74 6.15 -19.64
N VAL A 223 2.86 5.53 -18.46
CA VAL A 223 4.05 4.76 -18.07
C VAL A 223 4.25 3.57 -19.01
N LYS A 224 3.18 2.84 -19.37
CA LYS A 224 3.20 1.76 -20.37
C LYS A 224 3.79 2.17 -21.73
N LYS A 225 3.78 3.47 -22.06
CA LYS A 225 4.28 4.01 -23.33
C LYS A 225 5.74 4.47 -23.27
N VAL A 226 6.36 4.42 -22.09
CA VAL A 226 7.77 4.78 -21.93
C VAL A 226 8.63 3.78 -22.69
N LYS A 227 9.50 4.28 -23.56
CA LYS A 227 10.41 3.46 -24.36
C LYS A 227 11.85 3.91 -24.15
N LYS A 228 12.78 2.98 -24.34
CA LYS A 228 14.19 3.31 -24.40
C LYS A 228 14.37 4.31 -25.56
N THR A 229 14.90 5.48 -25.24
CA THR A 229 15.22 6.46 -26.28
C THR A 229 16.54 6.01 -26.88
N ASP A 230 16.55 5.67 -28.16
CA ASP A 230 17.78 5.39 -28.89
C ASP A 230 18.62 6.68 -28.88
N LYS A 231 19.70 6.65 -28.11
CA LYS A 231 20.76 7.65 -28.11
C LYS A 231 22.07 6.93 -28.39
#